data_AF-A0A921IL73-F1
#
_entry.id   AF-A0A921IL73-F1
#
_cell.length_a   1.000
_cell.length_b   1.000
_cell.length_c   1.000
_cell.angle_alpha   90.00
_cell.angle_beta   90.00
_cell.angle_gamma   90.00
#
_symmetry.space_group_name_H-M   'P 1'
#
loop_
_entity.id
_entity.type
_entity.pdbx_description
1 polymer ?
#
loop_
_entity_poly.entity_id
_entity_poly.type
_entity_poly.pdbx_seq_one_letter_code
_entity_poly.pdbx_strand_id
1 'polypeptide(L)'
;MQKTRLGISAGMLAAAIYLSGLFSGYWLAIFLAGYVLLFEANQWLKISAVKAVCLMMCFSFLTTVINLVPNVLDTIADFGHAFGSISTFSQADAFFYAVIGVIDIIQKIMFLVLGLKALNQGAISLPVVDKLISKYMLQN
;
A
#
# COMPACT_ATOMS: atom_id res chain seq x y z
N MET A 1 -25.74 6.44 5.31
CA MET A 1 -24.41 6.70 4.70
C MET A 1 -24.30 8.19 4.40
N GLN A 2 -23.29 8.87 4.95
CA GLN A 2 -23.02 10.27 4.57
C GLN A 2 -22.50 10.32 3.13
N LYS A 3 -23.04 11.27 2.36
CA LYS A 3 -22.56 11.58 1.00
C LYS A 3 -21.37 12.53 1.09
N THR A 4 -20.41 12.31 0.19
CA THR A 4 -19.25 13.17 -0.04
C THR A 4 -19.65 14.41 -0.83
N ARG A 5 -18.78 15.40 -0.93
CA ARG A 5 -19.00 16.59 -1.79
C ARG A 5 -19.05 16.23 -3.28
N LEU A 6 -18.53 15.05 -3.66
CA LEU A 6 -18.67 14.45 -4.99
C LEU A 6 -20.06 13.82 -5.25
N GLY A 7 -20.95 13.80 -4.24
CA GLY A 7 -22.28 13.20 -4.36
C GLY A 7 -22.33 11.68 -4.21
N ILE A 8 -21.18 11.00 -4.16
CA ILE A 8 -21.07 9.55 -3.90
C ILE A 8 -21.00 9.26 -2.39
N SER A 9 -21.27 8.02 -1.97
CA SER A 9 -21.18 7.65 -0.56
C SER A 9 -19.73 7.70 -0.07
N ALA A 10 -19.51 8.12 1.18
CA ALA A 10 -18.16 8.11 1.78
C ALA A 10 -17.54 6.71 1.79
N GLY A 11 -18.36 5.65 1.91
CA GLY A 11 -17.88 4.27 1.81
C GLY A 11 -17.35 3.93 0.40
N MET A 12 -18.03 4.40 -0.64
CA MET A 12 -17.59 4.20 -2.03
C MET A 12 -16.29 4.94 -2.33
N LEU A 13 -16.14 6.18 -1.85
CA LEU A 13 -14.88 6.92 -2.04
C LEU A 13 -13.72 6.26 -1.26
N ALA A 14 -13.96 5.84 -0.02
CA ALA A 14 -12.96 5.08 0.74
C ALA A 14 -12.57 3.77 0.06
N ALA A 15 -13.55 3.03 -0.48
CA ALA A 15 -13.31 1.82 -1.24
C ALA A 15 -12.47 2.09 -2.49
N ALA A 16 -12.74 3.17 -3.23
CA ALA A 16 -11.94 3.57 -4.38
C ALA A 16 -10.48 3.84 -4.01
N ILE A 17 -10.23 4.48 -2.86
CA ILE A 17 -8.86 4.70 -2.37
C ILE A 17 -8.18 3.37 -2.03
N TYR A 18 -8.81 2.47 -1.28
CA TYR A 18 -8.21 1.16 -0.98
C TYR A 18 -7.95 0.33 -2.24
N LEU A 19 -8.91 0.28 -3.17
CA LEU A 19 -8.78 -0.48 -4.40
C LEU A 19 -7.76 0.13 -5.36
N SER A 20 -7.52 1.46 -5.31
CA SER A 20 -6.44 2.08 -6.08
C SER A 20 -5.05 1.52 -5.72
N GLY A 21 -4.89 1.03 -4.49
CA GLY A 21 -3.68 0.34 -4.03
C GLY A 21 -3.40 -1.00 -4.74
N LEU A 22 -4.39 -1.59 -5.43
CA LEU A 22 -4.22 -2.84 -6.18
C LEU A 22 -3.57 -2.63 -7.55
N PHE A 23 -3.78 -1.47 -8.16
CA PHE A 23 -3.37 -1.19 -9.53
C PHE A 23 -1.96 -0.58 -9.63
N SER A 24 -1.15 -0.69 -8.57
CA SER A 24 0.19 -0.07 -8.45
C SER A 24 0.21 1.46 -8.65
N GLY A 25 -0.97 2.09 -8.68
CA GLY A 25 -1.14 3.52 -8.92
C GLY A 25 -1.04 4.34 -7.64
N TYR A 26 0.17 4.52 -7.10
CA TYR A 26 0.42 5.38 -5.93
C TYR A 26 -0.15 6.79 -6.15
N TRP A 27 -0.03 7.31 -7.37
CA TRP A 27 -0.56 8.62 -7.74
C TRP A 27 -2.07 8.73 -7.55
N LEU A 28 -2.84 7.72 -7.97
CA LEU A 28 -4.29 7.75 -7.83
C LEU A 28 -4.70 7.75 -6.35
N ALA A 29 -4.07 6.91 -5.53
CA ALA A 29 -4.30 6.86 -4.10
C ALA A 29 -3.98 8.19 -3.41
N ILE A 30 -2.84 8.80 -3.76
CA ILE A 30 -2.39 10.08 -3.19
C ILE A 30 -3.34 11.22 -3.59
N PHE A 31 -3.77 11.30 -4.85
CA PHE A 31 -4.69 12.34 -5.29
C PHE A 31 -6.05 12.22 -4.61
N LEU A 32 -6.61 11.01 -4.53
CA LEU A 32 -7.90 10.79 -3.86
C LEU A 32 -7.80 11.03 -2.35
N ALA A 33 -6.72 10.59 -1.70
CA ALA A 33 -6.50 10.85 -0.29
C ALA A 33 -6.29 12.35 -0.01
N GLY A 34 -5.54 13.04 -0.85
CA GLY A 34 -5.34 14.49 -0.78
C GLY A 34 -6.66 15.25 -0.94
N TYR A 35 -7.48 14.86 -1.91
CA TYR A 35 -8.84 15.39 -2.06
C TYR A 35 -9.66 15.23 -0.79
N VAL A 36 -9.69 14.02 -0.23
CA VAL A 36 -10.45 13.72 1.00
C VAL A 36 -9.97 14.56 2.18
N LEU A 37 -8.66 14.69 2.37
CA LEU A 37 -8.12 15.43 3.50
C LEU A 37 -8.44 16.93 3.43
N LEU A 38 -8.39 17.52 2.23
CA LEU A 38 -8.61 18.94 2.00
C LEU A 38 -10.09 19.33 1.95
N PHE A 39 -10.94 18.50 1.32
CA PHE A 39 -12.30 18.92 0.95
C PHE A 39 -13.43 18.18 1.68
N GLU A 40 -13.20 16.98 2.20
CA GLU A 40 -14.24 16.23 2.90
C GLU A 40 -14.32 16.60 4.38
N ALA A 41 -15.53 16.59 4.95
CA ALA A 41 -15.73 16.84 6.38
C ALA A 41 -15.80 15.54 7.21
N ASN A 42 -16.07 14.41 6.56
CA ASN A 42 -16.26 13.14 7.23
C ASN A 42 -14.93 12.61 7.82
N GLN A 43 -14.84 12.54 9.14
CA GLN A 43 -13.63 12.09 9.85
C GLN A 43 -13.27 10.64 9.57
N TRP A 44 -14.27 9.75 9.49
CA TRP A 44 -14.04 8.32 9.18
C TRP A 44 -13.41 8.14 7.79
N LEU A 45 -13.83 8.95 6.82
CA LEU A 45 -13.30 8.96 5.46
C LEU A 45 -11.87 9.49 5.42
N LYS A 46 -11.56 10.56 6.17
CA LYS A 46 -10.18 11.06 6.32
C LYS A 46 -9.25 10.02 6.93
N ILE A 47 -9.67 9.40 8.03
CA ILE A 47 -8.91 8.32 8.67
C ILE A 47 -8.69 7.16 7.69
N SER A 48 -9.73 6.76 6.94
CA SER A 48 -9.63 5.70 5.95
C SER A 48 -8.69 6.03 4.80
N ALA A 49 -8.70 7.28 4.32
CA ALA A 49 -7.79 7.75 3.28
C ALA A 49 -6.32 7.71 3.74
N VAL A 50 -6.02 8.22 4.93
CA VAL A 50 -4.66 8.15 5.51
C VAL A 50 -4.24 6.69 5.71
N LYS A 51 -5.14 5.86 6.24
CA LYS A 51 -4.89 4.44 6.47
C LYS A 51 -4.51 3.69 5.20
N ALA A 52 -5.20 3.95 4.09
CA ALA A 52 -4.87 3.37 2.80
C ALA A 52 -3.45 3.76 2.34
N VAL A 53 -3.12 5.06 2.40
CA VAL A 53 -1.79 5.56 1.99
C VAL A 53 -0.68 5.00 2.88
N CYS A 54 -0.88 4.97 4.21
CA CYS A 54 0.09 4.39 5.15
C CYS A 54 0.34 2.90 4.89
N LEU A 55 -0.72 2.13 4.62
CA LEU A 55 -0.57 0.71 4.28
C LEU A 55 0.21 0.52 2.98
N MET A 56 -0.09 1.32 1.95
CA MET A 56 0.63 1.25 0.67
C MET A 56 2.12 1.53 0.88
N MET A 57 2.45 2.56 1.65
CA MET A 57 3.83 2.92 1.95
C MET A 57 4.54 1.84 2.78
N CYS A 58 3.83 1.22 3.75
CA CYS A 58 4.38 0.15 4.59
C CYS A 58 4.77 -1.09 3.76
N PHE A 59 3.87 -1.58 2.91
CA PHE A 59 4.16 -2.72 2.05
C PHE A 59 5.23 -2.39 1.00
N SER A 60 5.19 -1.18 0.42
CA SER A 60 6.23 -0.73 -0.51
C SER A 60 7.60 -0.72 0.14
N PHE A 61 7.71 -0.14 1.35
CA PHE A 61 8.95 -0.13 2.12
C PHE A 61 9.45 -1.54 2.44
N LEU A 62 8.55 -2.43 2.90
CA LEU A 62 8.90 -3.82 3.21
C LEU A 62 9.45 -4.55 1.98
N THR A 63 8.76 -4.43 0.85
CA THR A 63 9.19 -5.03 -0.42
C THR A 63 10.52 -4.45 -0.88
N THR A 64 10.73 -3.13 -0.80
CA THR A 64 12.01 -2.50 -1.15
C THR A 64 13.15 -3.01 -0.28
N VAL A 65 12.97 -3.13 1.03
CA VAL A 65 14.02 -3.62 1.95
C VAL A 65 14.42 -5.06 1.62
N ILE A 66 13.44 -5.93 1.35
CA ILE A 66 13.72 -7.34 1.00
C ILE A 66 14.39 -7.43 -0.37
N ASN A 67 13.98 -6.58 -1.31
CA ASN A 67 14.52 -6.57 -2.67
C ASN A 67 15.94 -5.99 -2.77
N LEU A 68 16.47 -5.35 -1.71
CA LEU A 68 17.86 -4.84 -1.71
C LEU A 68 18.88 -5.96 -1.92
N VAL A 69 18.66 -7.14 -1.32
CA VAL A 69 19.59 -8.28 -1.43
C VAL A 69 19.68 -8.80 -2.86
N PRO A 70 18.58 -9.26 -3.50
CA PRO A 70 18.65 -9.75 -4.88
C PRO A 70 19.13 -8.65 -5.85
N ASN A 71 18.69 -7.39 -5.69
CA ASN A 71 19.16 -6.29 -6.54
C ASN A 71 20.70 -6.10 -6.49
N VAL A 72 21.32 -6.24 -5.31
CA VAL A 72 22.78 -6.14 -5.17
C VAL A 72 23.47 -7.35 -5.81
N LEU A 73 22.94 -8.56 -5.62
CA LEU A 73 23.47 -9.77 -6.23
C LEU A 73 23.40 -9.71 -7.76
N ASP A 74 22.25 -9.31 -8.30
CA ASP A 74 22.00 -9.08 -9.73
C ASP A 74 22.97 -8.03 -10.29
N THR A 75 23.18 -6.92 -9.58
CA THR A 75 24.12 -5.87 -10.02
C THR A 75 25.57 -6.38 -10.07
N ILE A 76 25.99 -7.19 -9.10
CA ILE A 76 27.33 -7.80 -9.09
C ILE A 76 27.48 -8.80 -10.24
N ALA A 77 26.45 -9.62 -10.49
CA ALA A 77 26.43 -10.58 -11.58
C ALA A 77 26.50 -9.87 -12.95
N ASP A 78 25.69 -8.83 -13.16
CA ASP A 78 25.70 -8.01 -14.38
C ASP A 78 27.07 -7.34 -14.62
N PHE A 79 27.70 -6.84 -13.57
CA PHE A 79 29.05 -6.30 -13.65
C PHE A 79 30.06 -7.40 -14.02
N GLY A 80 29.99 -8.58 -13.39
CA GLY A 80 30.82 -9.73 -13.74
C GLY A 80 30.66 -10.18 -15.20
N HIS A 81 29.42 -10.18 -15.72
CA HIS A 81 29.12 -10.47 -17.12
C HIS A 81 29.73 -9.44 -18.07
N ALA A 82 29.75 -8.15 -17.70
CA ALA A 82 30.41 -7.11 -18.49
C ALA A 82 31.93 -7.34 -18.66
N PHE A 83 32.58 -8.07 -17.74
CA PHE A 83 34.00 -8.43 -17.79
C PHE A 83 34.27 -9.88 -18.25
N GLY A 84 33.25 -10.59 -18.76
CA GLY A 84 33.41 -11.95 -19.31
C GLY A 84 33.42 -13.08 -18.28
N SER A 85 33.03 -12.82 -17.02
CA SER A 85 32.79 -13.86 -16.01
C SER A 85 31.40 -14.48 -16.17
N ILE A 86 31.29 -15.79 -15.97
CA ILE A 86 30.01 -16.52 -15.88
C ILE A 86 29.74 -16.76 -14.41
N SER A 87 29.04 -15.84 -13.74
CA SER A 87 28.67 -15.99 -12.33
C SER A 87 27.15 -16.12 -12.22
N THR A 88 26.64 -17.36 -12.26
CA THR A 88 25.22 -17.67 -12.10
C THR A 88 24.85 -17.75 -10.61
N PHE A 89 24.26 -16.68 -10.05
CA PHE A 89 23.76 -16.64 -8.67
C PHE A 89 22.27 -17.05 -8.53
N SER A 90 21.69 -17.72 -9.53
CA SER A 90 20.24 -17.86 -9.76
C SER A 90 19.39 -18.54 -8.66
N GLN A 91 20.00 -19.23 -7.69
CA GLN A 91 19.25 -19.97 -6.67
C GLN A 91 18.95 -19.14 -5.42
N ALA A 92 19.80 -18.15 -5.08
CA ALA A 92 19.56 -17.28 -3.94
C ALA A 92 18.39 -16.31 -4.21
N ASP A 93 18.30 -15.79 -5.43
CA ASP A 93 17.30 -14.79 -5.80
C ASP A 93 15.88 -15.36 -5.80
N ALA A 94 15.73 -16.63 -6.19
CA ALA A 94 14.44 -17.31 -6.23
C ALA A 94 13.73 -17.31 -4.86
N PHE A 95 14.48 -17.43 -3.76
CA PHE A 95 13.92 -17.36 -2.42
C PHE A 95 13.39 -15.96 -2.09
N PHE A 96 14.19 -14.91 -2.35
CA PHE A 96 13.78 -13.52 -2.08
C PHE A 96 12.59 -13.10 -2.94
N TYR A 97 12.60 -13.46 -4.23
CA TYR A 97 11.48 -13.20 -5.13
C TYR A 97 10.22 -13.96 -4.72
N ALA A 98 10.33 -15.19 -4.20
CA ALA A 98 9.19 -15.92 -3.65
C ALA A 98 8.61 -15.22 -2.41
N VAL A 99 9.45 -14.74 -1.48
CA VAL A 99 9.02 -13.98 -0.30
C VAL A 99 8.31 -12.68 -0.70
N ILE A 100 8.88 -11.93 -1.65
CA ILE A 100 8.26 -10.71 -2.21
C ILE A 100 6.91 -11.04 -2.84
N GLY A 101 6.81 -12.13 -3.59
CA GLY A 101 5.56 -12.60 -4.19
C GLY A 101 4.48 -12.90 -3.14
N VAL A 102 4.84 -13.56 -2.03
CA VAL A 102 3.91 -13.81 -0.91
C VAL A 102 3.43 -12.49 -0.29
N ILE A 103 4.34 -11.53 -0.07
CA ILE A 103 4.00 -10.21 0.50
C ILE A 103 3.06 -9.45 -0.43
N ASP A 104 3.31 -9.45 -1.73
CA ASP A 104 2.45 -8.80 -2.74
C ASP A 104 1.04 -9.43 -2.78
N ILE A 105 0.94 -10.76 -2.70
CA ILE A 105 -0.36 -11.46 -2.60
C ILE A 105 -1.10 -11.03 -1.32
N ILE A 106 -0.42 -11.00 -0.17
CA ILE A 106 -1.01 -10.57 1.10
C ILE A 106 -1.49 -9.11 0.99
N GLN A 107 -0.67 -8.22 0.43
CA GLN A 107 -1.03 -6.83 0.19
C GLN A 107 -2.32 -6.74 -0.65
N LYS A 108 -2.39 -7.45 -1.78
CA LYS A 108 -3.55 -7.43 -2.67
C LYS A 108 -4.82 -7.93 -1.98
N ILE A 109 -4.74 -9.06 -1.26
CA ILE A 109 -5.87 -9.58 -0.49
C ILE A 109 -6.32 -8.56 0.57
N MET A 110 -5.37 -7.94 1.26
CA MET A 110 -5.66 -6.96 2.30
C MET A 110 -6.37 -5.71 1.74
N PHE A 111 -5.90 -5.15 0.63
CA PHE A 111 -6.53 -4.01 -0.04
C PHE A 111 -7.90 -4.37 -0.63
N LEU A 112 -8.09 -5.58 -1.16
CA LEU A 112 -9.40 -6.08 -1.60
C LEU A 112 -10.39 -6.13 -0.43
N VAL A 113 -10.00 -6.77 0.69
CA VAL A 113 -10.86 -6.89 1.87
C VAL A 113 -11.19 -5.52 2.46
N LEU A 114 -10.21 -4.62 2.56
CA LEU A 114 -10.42 -3.25 3.03
C LEU A 114 -11.34 -2.46 2.10
N GLY A 115 -11.15 -2.56 0.79
CA GLY A 115 -12.01 -1.92 -0.20
C GLY A 115 -13.46 -2.39 -0.11
N LEU A 116 -13.69 -3.70 -0.04
CA LEU A 116 -15.03 -4.28 0.10
C LEU A 116 -15.69 -3.90 1.42
N LYS A 117 -14.96 -3.91 2.54
CA LYS A 117 -15.52 -3.48 3.83
C LYS A 117 -15.77 -1.98 3.91
N ALA A 118 -14.95 -1.17 3.24
CA ALA A 118 -15.12 0.28 3.18
C ALA A 118 -16.46 0.67 2.52
N LEU A 119 -16.98 -0.10 1.56
CA LEU A 119 -18.28 0.15 0.93
C LEU A 119 -19.42 0.28 1.95
N ASN A 120 -19.39 -0.53 3.01
CA ASN A 120 -20.38 -0.52 4.08
C ASN A 120 -19.99 0.36 5.27
N GLN A 121 -18.97 1.22 5.12
CA GLN A 121 -18.34 1.96 6.22
C GLN A 121 -17.86 1.04 7.36
N GLY A 122 -17.55 -0.22 7.03
CA GLY A 122 -17.10 -1.20 8.00
C GLY A 122 -15.74 -0.81 8.57
N ALA A 123 -15.64 -0.69 9.89
CA ALA A 123 -14.36 -0.51 10.56
C ALA A 123 -13.61 -1.84 10.57
N ILE A 124 -12.54 -1.95 9.77
CA ILE A 124 -11.49 -2.92 10.05
C ILE A 124 -10.52 -2.20 10.97
N SER A 125 -10.52 -2.53 12.25
CA SER A 125 -9.47 -2.08 13.16
C SER A 125 -8.17 -2.77 12.77
N LEU A 126 -7.17 -1.99 12.36
CA LEU A 126 -5.80 -2.47 12.23
C LEU A 126 -5.03 -1.82 13.38
N PRO A 127 -4.91 -2.48 14.55
CA PRO A 127 -4.49 -1.82 15.78
C PRO A 127 -3.13 -1.11 15.69
N VAL A 128 -2.22 -1.57 14.83
CA VAL A 128 -0.92 -0.91 14.60
C VAL A 128 -1.07 0.41 13.84
N VAL A 129 -1.85 0.41 12.75
CA VAL A 129 -2.08 1.62 11.93
C VAL A 129 -3.01 2.59 12.65
N ASP A 130 -4.03 2.06 13.35
CA ASP A 130 -5.00 2.86 14.09
C ASP A 130 -4.35 3.61 15.25
N LYS A 131 -3.35 3.00 15.93
CA LYS A 131 -2.56 3.68 16.98
C LYS A 131 -1.69 4.81 16.43
N LEU A 132 -1.12 4.64 15.23
CA LEU A 132 -0.35 5.70 14.59
C LEU A 132 -1.27 6.85 14.16
N ILE A 133 -2.41 6.54 13.56
CA ILE A 133 -3.36 7.56 13.11
C ILE A 133 -4.00 8.27 14.30
N SER A 134 -4.43 7.56 15.34
CA SER A 134 -5.04 8.19 16.52
C SER A 134 -4.10 9.18 17.19
N LYS A 135 -2.79 8.89 17.23
CA LYS A 135 -1.78 9.79 17.79
C LYS A 135 -1.68 11.12 17.05
N TYR A 136 -1.88 11.14 15.73
CA TYR A 136 -1.67 12.35 14.91
C TYR A 136 -2.96 13.01 14.39
N MET A 137 -4.09 12.31 14.39
CA MET A 137 -5.37 12.81 13.86
C MET A 137 -6.45 13.03 14.93
N LEU A 138 -6.36 12.40 16.12
CA LEU A 138 -7.33 12.58 17.22
C LEU A 138 -6.82 13.52 18.32
N GLN A 139 -5.65 14.14 18.15
CA GLN A 139 -5.13 15.16 19.06
C GLN A 139 -5.65 16.53 18.64
N ASN A 140 -6.97 16.73 18.79
CA ASN A 140 -7.64 18.04 18.80
C ASN A 140 -8.95 17.92 19.58
#